data_AF-A0A1V5SY35-F1
#
_entry.id   AF-A0A1V5SY35-F1
#
_cell.length_a   1.000
_cell.length_b   1.000
_cell.length_c   1.000
_cell.angle_alpha   90.00
_cell.angle_beta   90.00
_cell.angle_gamma   90.00
#
_symmetry.space_group_name_H-M   'P 1'
#
loop_
_entity.id
_entity.type
_entity.pdbx_description
1 polymer ?
#
loop_
_entity_poly.entity_id
_entity_poly.type
_entity_poly.pdbx_seq_one_letter_code
_entity_poly.pdbx_strand_id
1 'polypeptide(L)'
;MIIAALLLVATSLSARGLGQTRYFFSGDGKINIVGAKNGISFNGTYRLADGTYDPSAMEKIHSVFSAKYGIPGSEISTRFIEYLDYIQDHYNPKAKITIISGYRSPSYNTGLRNKGRLAAKASLHQYGMAADIKIDGVRAEDLWHFIRENNFGGAGYYHGTSVHVDSGPARFWDETTSGVGTDISDDNKLIEIVLDKDIYKPGETIKVRLTRATLFPVSASPNFSLEELSRSDKWKLKKTIRAKFSSNSGAECVSMKNIDEMTGISLDLPEKISSGRYRISVGFCGEMPESMPAIKESAAFEIR
;
A
#
# COMPACT_ATOMS: atom_id res chain seq x y z
N MET A 1 -63.28 31.94 -15.74
CA MET A 1 -61.81 31.87 -15.81
C MET A 1 -61.34 30.95 -14.70
N ILE A 2 -60.94 29.72 -15.04
CA ILE A 2 -60.35 28.76 -14.09
C ILE A 2 -58.87 28.69 -14.46
N ILE A 3 -58.01 29.14 -13.56
CA ILE A 3 -56.55 29.11 -13.73
C ILE A 3 -56.07 27.77 -13.16
N ALA A 4 -55.56 26.90 -14.03
CA ALA A 4 -54.88 25.67 -13.63
C ALA A 4 -53.44 26.01 -13.20
N ALA A 5 -53.11 25.71 -11.94
CA ALA A 5 -51.75 25.82 -11.43
C ALA A 5 -50.95 24.55 -11.80
N LEU A 6 -49.97 24.71 -12.68
CA LEU A 6 -49.05 23.65 -13.08
C LEU A 6 -47.95 23.52 -12.00
N LEU A 7 -48.00 22.46 -11.20
CA LEU A 7 -46.94 22.13 -10.25
C LEU A 7 -45.76 21.50 -11.02
N LEU A 8 -44.66 22.23 -11.19
CA LEU A 8 -43.40 21.63 -11.63
C LEU A 8 -42.78 20.84 -10.48
N VAL A 9 -42.83 19.51 -10.57
CA VAL A 9 -42.03 18.63 -9.72
C VAL A 9 -40.60 18.65 -10.26
N ALA A 10 -39.72 19.41 -9.62
CA ALA A 10 -38.28 19.34 -9.89
C ALA A 10 -37.75 18.01 -9.33
N THR A 11 -37.61 17.00 -10.19
CA THR A 11 -36.86 15.78 -9.86
C THR A 11 -35.39 16.14 -9.78
N SER A 12 -34.84 16.23 -8.57
CA SER A 12 -33.41 16.27 -8.37
C SER A 12 -32.81 14.96 -8.87
N LEU A 13 -32.09 15.00 -9.99
CA LEU A 13 -31.14 13.95 -10.30
C LEU A 13 -30.09 14.00 -9.18
N SER A 14 -30.21 13.10 -8.21
CA SER A 14 -29.08 12.70 -7.38
C SER A 14 -27.96 12.32 -8.33
N ALA A 15 -26.87 13.11 -8.31
CA ALA A 15 -25.59 12.70 -8.86
C ALA A 15 -25.16 11.47 -8.05
N ARG A 16 -25.64 10.29 -8.44
CA ARG A 16 -25.16 9.01 -7.94
C ARG A 16 -23.67 8.98 -8.21
N GLY A 17 -22.91 8.88 -7.13
CA GLY A 17 -21.48 9.15 -7.09
C GLY A 17 -20.72 8.46 -8.20
N LEU A 18 -19.93 9.24 -8.94
CA LEU A 18 -18.64 8.76 -9.39
C LEU A 18 -17.97 8.17 -8.15
N GLY A 19 -17.77 6.84 -8.12
CA GLY A 19 -17.15 6.16 -6.99
C GLY A 19 -15.89 6.93 -6.60
N GLN A 20 -15.85 7.45 -5.36
CA GLN A 20 -14.73 8.30 -4.93
C GLN A 20 -13.49 7.41 -4.83
N THR A 21 -12.66 7.42 -5.88
CA THR A 21 -11.41 6.68 -5.90
C THR A 21 -10.53 7.15 -4.75
N ARG A 22 -9.99 6.21 -3.98
CA ARG A 22 -9.09 6.48 -2.84
C ARG A 22 -7.61 6.34 -3.20
N TYR A 23 -7.35 5.92 -4.43
CA TYR A 23 -6.03 5.57 -4.94
C TYR A 23 -5.82 6.23 -6.30
N PHE A 24 -4.58 6.58 -6.62
CA PHE A 24 -4.23 7.06 -7.96
C PHE A 24 -4.34 5.93 -9.00
N PHE A 25 -4.05 4.70 -8.59
CA PHE A 25 -4.20 3.49 -9.39
C PHE A 25 -5.22 2.57 -8.73
N SER A 26 -6.38 2.41 -9.36
CA SER A 26 -7.52 1.63 -8.86
C SER A 26 -8.31 1.07 -10.04
N GLY A 27 -8.76 -0.18 -9.95
CA GLY A 27 -9.61 -0.81 -10.97
C GLY A 27 -11.10 -0.66 -10.70
N ASP A 28 -11.91 -1.56 -11.23
CA ASP A 28 -13.37 -1.52 -11.19
C ASP A 28 -13.99 -2.06 -9.88
N GLY A 29 -13.17 -2.55 -8.95
CA GLY A 29 -13.60 -3.17 -7.70
C GLY A 29 -13.88 -4.67 -7.82
N LYS A 30 -13.47 -5.32 -8.91
CA LYS A 30 -13.54 -6.77 -9.10
C LYS A 30 -12.15 -7.31 -9.38
N ILE A 31 -11.92 -8.57 -9.01
CA ILE A 31 -10.63 -9.19 -9.30
C ILE A 31 -10.78 -10.70 -9.45
N ASN A 32 -10.09 -11.26 -10.44
CA ASN A 32 -9.95 -12.69 -10.67
C ASN A 32 -8.52 -13.14 -10.35
N ILE A 33 -8.32 -13.81 -9.21
CA ILE A 33 -7.02 -14.24 -8.69
C ILE A 33 -7.03 -15.70 -8.24
N VAL A 34 -5.88 -16.37 -8.35
CA VAL A 34 -5.66 -17.72 -7.83
C VAL A 34 -4.26 -17.88 -7.22
N GLY A 35 -4.16 -18.57 -6.10
CA GLY A 35 -2.90 -18.85 -5.42
C GLY A 35 -2.28 -20.13 -5.99
N ALA A 36 -1.10 -20.03 -6.60
CA ALA A 36 -0.43 -21.19 -7.17
C ALA A 36 -0.02 -22.23 -6.10
N LYS A 37 0.27 -21.78 -4.88
CA LYS A 37 0.73 -22.63 -3.77
C LYS A 37 -0.39 -23.39 -3.08
N ASN A 38 -1.58 -22.81 -3.00
CA ASN A 38 -2.67 -23.32 -2.17
C ASN A 38 -3.96 -23.62 -2.95
N GLY A 39 -4.02 -23.28 -4.25
CA GLY A 39 -5.17 -23.50 -5.11
C GLY A 39 -6.39 -22.63 -4.78
N ILE A 40 -6.29 -21.74 -3.79
CA ILE A 40 -7.40 -20.87 -3.39
C ILE A 40 -7.60 -19.81 -4.47
N SER A 41 -8.83 -19.59 -4.88
CA SER A 41 -9.20 -18.56 -5.85
C SER A 41 -10.26 -17.61 -5.30
N PHE A 42 -10.29 -16.40 -5.88
CA PHE A 42 -11.36 -15.43 -5.75
C PHE A 42 -11.64 -14.82 -7.13
N ASN A 43 -12.91 -14.77 -7.51
CA ASN A 43 -13.36 -14.10 -8.72
C ASN A 43 -14.69 -13.41 -8.42
N GLY A 44 -14.67 -12.08 -8.35
CA GLY A 44 -15.87 -11.30 -8.09
C GLY A 44 -15.58 -9.91 -7.58
N THR A 45 -16.63 -9.25 -7.11
CA THR A 45 -16.59 -7.91 -6.54
C THR A 45 -16.03 -7.96 -5.12
N TYR A 46 -15.00 -7.15 -4.84
CA TYR A 46 -14.44 -6.97 -3.50
C TYR A 46 -14.67 -5.56 -2.94
N ARG A 47 -14.94 -4.59 -3.81
CA ARG A 47 -15.30 -3.21 -3.44
C ARG A 47 -16.71 -2.86 -3.93
N LEU A 48 -17.52 -2.35 -3.01
CA LEU A 48 -18.90 -1.97 -3.25
C LEU A 48 -19.00 -0.57 -3.87
N ALA A 49 -20.18 -0.24 -4.41
CA ALA A 49 -20.43 1.02 -5.11
C ALA A 49 -20.26 2.28 -4.23
N ASP A 50 -20.39 2.14 -2.90
CA ASP A 50 -20.15 3.21 -1.93
C ASP A 50 -18.66 3.36 -1.54
N GLY A 51 -17.79 2.52 -2.11
CA GLY A 51 -16.35 2.48 -1.85
C GLY A 51 -15.94 1.65 -0.63
N THR A 52 -16.89 1.00 0.06
CA THR A 52 -16.58 0.07 1.14
C THR A 52 -16.12 -1.30 0.60
N TYR A 53 -15.44 -2.08 1.42
CA TYR A 53 -14.93 -3.40 1.04
C TYR A 53 -15.79 -4.49 1.65
N ASP A 54 -16.14 -5.51 0.84
CA ASP A 54 -16.87 -6.68 1.32
C ASP A 54 -15.97 -7.54 2.22
N PRO A 55 -16.29 -7.73 3.51
CA PRO A 55 -15.41 -8.45 4.43
C PRO A 55 -15.14 -9.91 4.03
N SER A 56 -16.14 -10.59 3.46
CA SER A 56 -16.01 -11.99 3.03
C SER A 56 -15.14 -12.12 1.78
N ALA A 57 -15.26 -11.17 0.84
CA ALA A 57 -14.36 -11.06 -0.30
C ALA A 57 -12.92 -10.79 0.16
N MET A 58 -12.73 -9.85 1.09
CA MET A 58 -11.40 -9.53 1.62
C MET A 58 -10.77 -10.73 2.33
N GLU A 59 -11.51 -11.48 3.15
CA GLU A 59 -11.03 -12.71 3.78
C GLU A 59 -10.58 -13.76 2.75
N LYS A 60 -11.38 -13.95 1.70
CA LYS A 60 -11.04 -14.88 0.61
C LYS A 60 -9.81 -14.43 -0.16
N ILE A 61 -9.73 -13.14 -0.51
CA ILE A 61 -8.57 -12.54 -1.18
C ILE A 61 -7.32 -12.76 -0.33
N HIS A 62 -7.34 -12.44 0.96
CA HIS A 62 -6.19 -12.67 1.85
C HIS A 62 -5.73 -14.12 1.83
N SER A 63 -6.67 -15.06 1.84
CA SER A 63 -6.37 -16.49 1.76
C SER A 63 -5.67 -16.88 0.45
N VAL A 64 -6.00 -16.26 -0.69
CA VAL A 64 -5.28 -16.45 -1.97
C VAL A 64 -3.78 -16.13 -1.81
N PHE A 65 -3.44 -15.08 -1.07
CA PHE A 65 -2.06 -14.67 -0.82
C PHE A 65 -1.39 -15.42 0.35
N SER A 66 -2.04 -16.43 0.94
CA SER A 66 -1.58 -17.10 2.18
C SER A 66 -1.47 -16.14 3.38
N ALA A 67 -2.29 -15.10 3.40
CA ALA A 67 -2.44 -14.09 4.44
C ALA A 67 -3.75 -14.31 5.24
N LYS A 68 -3.98 -13.49 6.27
CA LYS A 68 -5.17 -13.53 7.13
C LYS A 68 -5.75 -12.14 7.27
N TYR A 69 -7.04 -11.99 6.98
CA TYR A 69 -7.75 -10.72 7.11
C TYR A 69 -8.06 -10.42 8.57
N GLY A 70 -7.93 -9.16 8.99
CA GLY A 70 -8.18 -8.71 10.38
C GLY A 70 -7.10 -9.11 11.38
N ILE A 71 -6.00 -9.74 10.93
CA ILE A 71 -4.87 -10.13 11.79
C ILE A 71 -3.70 -9.19 11.51
N PRO A 72 -3.33 -8.28 12.44
CA PRO A 72 -2.22 -7.36 12.28
C PRO A 72 -0.94 -8.07 11.82
N GLY A 73 -0.19 -7.42 10.93
CA GLY A 73 1.04 -7.99 10.34
C GLY A 73 0.84 -9.09 9.30
N SER A 74 -0.36 -9.66 9.18
CA SER A 74 -0.67 -10.71 8.20
C SER A 74 -1.65 -10.29 7.11
N GLU A 75 -2.02 -9.01 7.04
CA GLU A 75 -2.98 -8.49 6.06
C GLU A 75 -2.32 -8.12 4.73
N ILE A 76 -3.07 -8.28 3.63
CA ILE A 76 -2.72 -7.73 2.32
C ILE A 76 -3.20 -6.29 2.26
N SER A 77 -2.30 -5.40 1.85
CA SER A 77 -2.60 -3.99 1.67
C SER A 77 -3.75 -3.82 0.67
N THR A 78 -4.81 -3.12 1.08
CA THR A 78 -5.92 -2.75 0.19
C THR A 78 -5.41 -1.96 -1.02
N ARG A 79 -4.45 -1.06 -0.82
CA ARG A 79 -3.75 -0.34 -1.90
C ARG A 79 -3.14 -1.29 -2.93
N PHE A 80 -2.59 -2.41 -2.47
CA PHE A 80 -1.98 -3.41 -3.36
C PHE A 80 -3.05 -4.20 -4.13
N ILE A 81 -4.16 -4.57 -3.48
CA ILE A 81 -5.29 -5.25 -4.13
C ILE A 81 -5.86 -4.35 -5.24
N GLU A 82 -6.08 -3.07 -4.94
CA GLU A 82 -6.56 -2.05 -5.87
C GLU A 82 -5.61 -1.84 -7.05
N TYR A 83 -4.30 -1.95 -6.82
CA TYR A 83 -3.31 -1.87 -7.88
C TYR A 83 -3.32 -3.11 -8.77
N LEU A 84 -3.49 -4.32 -8.21
CA LEU A 84 -3.63 -5.54 -9.00
C LEU A 84 -4.92 -5.55 -9.84
N ASP A 85 -6.01 -5.02 -9.29
CA ASP A 85 -7.27 -4.78 -10.02
C ASP A 85 -7.02 -3.82 -11.20
N TYR A 86 -6.41 -2.65 -10.94
CA TYR A 86 -6.03 -1.71 -12.01
C TYR A 86 -5.19 -2.35 -13.13
N ILE A 87 -4.21 -3.18 -12.78
CA ILE A 87 -3.40 -3.93 -13.76
C ILE A 87 -4.28 -4.95 -14.51
N GLN A 88 -5.16 -5.68 -13.84
CA GLN A 88 -6.08 -6.64 -14.46
C GLN A 88 -6.96 -5.95 -15.51
N ASP A 89 -7.55 -4.82 -15.13
CA ASP A 89 -8.43 -4.04 -15.99
C ASP A 89 -7.72 -3.50 -17.24
N HIS A 90 -6.46 -3.07 -17.10
CA HIS A 90 -5.66 -2.60 -18.23
C HIS A 90 -5.50 -3.68 -19.32
N TYR A 91 -5.19 -4.91 -18.92
CA TYR A 91 -4.96 -6.00 -19.87
C TYR A 91 -6.24 -6.69 -20.32
N ASN A 92 -7.01 -7.19 -19.36
CA ASN A 92 -8.27 -7.87 -19.58
C ASN A 92 -8.95 -8.09 -18.21
N PRO A 93 -10.08 -7.42 -17.93
CA PRO A 93 -10.83 -7.56 -16.66
C PRO A 93 -11.27 -8.99 -16.32
N LYS A 94 -11.20 -9.93 -17.27
CA LYS A 94 -11.52 -11.36 -17.06
C LYS A 94 -10.28 -12.23 -16.91
N ALA A 95 -9.09 -11.72 -17.21
CA ALA A 95 -7.86 -12.48 -17.10
C ALA A 95 -7.61 -12.86 -15.64
N LYS A 96 -7.20 -14.11 -15.44
CA LYS A 96 -6.87 -14.61 -14.12
C LYS A 96 -5.44 -14.21 -13.79
N ILE A 97 -5.26 -13.58 -12.63
CA ILE A 97 -3.93 -13.34 -12.05
C ILE A 97 -3.56 -14.55 -11.19
N THR A 98 -2.47 -15.21 -11.54
CA THR A 98 -1.89 -16.28 -10.72
C THR A 98 -0.88 -15.68 -9.74
N ILE A 99 -1.17 -15.76 -8.45
CA ILE A 99 -0.29 -15.38 -7.35
C ILE A 99 0.67 -16.55 -7.08
N ILE A 100 1.90 -16.45 -7.59
CA ILE A 100 2.96 -17.45 -7.37
C ILE A 100 3.43 -17.39 -5.93
N SER A 101 3.67 -16.18 -5.42
CA SER A 101 4.01 -15.94 -4.03
C SER A 101 3.35 -14.66 -3.55
N GLY A 102 2.48 -14.78 -2.55
CA GLY A 102 1.87 -13.65 -1.85
C GLY A 102 2.63 -13.27 -0.59
N TYR A 103 1.90 -13.13 0.51
CA TYR A 103 2.44 -12.80 1.83
C TYR A 103 3.48 -13.81 2.31
N ARG A 104 4.49 -13.32 3.04
CA ARG A 104 5.55 -14.12 3.66
C ARG A 104 5.74 -13.67 5.09
N SER A 105 5.55 -14.55 6.08
CA SER A 105 5.97 -14.22 7.44
C SER A 105 7.49 -13.94 7.49
N PRO A 106 7.98 -13.13 8.45
CA PRO A 106 9.42 -12.90 8.61
C PRO A 106 10.24 -14.17 8.75
N SER A 107 9.71 -15.16 9.48
CA SER A 107 10.33 -16.48 9.64
C SER A 107 10.40 -17.25 8.34
N TYR A 108 9.34 -17.23 7.52
CA TYR A 108 9.33 -17.88 6.21
C TYR A 108 10.31 -17.20 5.24
N ASN A 109 10.34 -15.87 5.19
CA ASN A 109 11.27 -15.11 4.33
C ASN A 109 12.74 -15.39 4.70
N THR A 110 13.04 -15.45 5.99
CA THR A 110 14.36 -15.85 6.49
C THR A 110 14.69 -17.30 6.14
N GLY A 111 13.72 -18.22 6.26
CA GLY A 111 13.87 -19.61 5.86
C GLY A 111 14.18 -19.79 4.37
N LEU A 112 13.63 -18.95 3.48
CA LEU A 112 13.99 -18.94 2.06
C LEU A 112 15.47 -18.58 1.85
N ARG A 113 15.94 -17.54 2.53
CA ARG A 113 17.35 -17.09 2.47
C ARG A 113 18.31 -18.18 2.97
N ASN A 114 17.98 -18.81 4.09
CA ASN A 114 18.78 -19.90 4.66
C ASN A 114 18.86 -21.12 3.74
N LYS A 115 17.89 -21.29 2.84
CA LYS A 115 17.88 -22.33 1.79
C LYS A 115 18.55 -21.86 0.49
N GLY A 116 19.24 -20.73 0.49
CA GLY A 116 19.93 -20.18 -0.69
C GLY A 116 19.00 -19.59 -1.75
N ARG A 117 17.72 -19.31 -1.43
CA ARG A 117 16.80 -18.67 -2.37
C ARG A 117 16.97 -17.16 -2.36
N LEU A 118 16.77 -16.52 -3.51
CA LEU A 118 16.75 -15.07 -3.65
C LEU A 118 15.54 -14.48 -2.91
N ALA A 119 15.77 -13.93 -1.72
CA ALA A 119 14.77 -13.19 -0.96
C ALA A 119 15.44 -12.02 -0.22
N ALA A 120 14.94 -10.80 -0.46
CA ALA A 120 15.45 -9.61 0.20
C ALA A 120 15.16 -9.63 1.71
N LYS A 121 16.08 -9.11 2.54
CA LYS A 121 15.85 -8.92 3.98
C LYS A 121 14.71 -7.93 4.24
N ALA A 122 14.66 -6.85 3.44
CA ALA A 122 13.68 -5.78 3.49
C ALA A 122 12.49 -6.01 2.52
N SER A 123 12.01 -7.25 2.39
CA SER A 123 11.01 -7.61 1.37
C SER A 123 9.60 -7.10 1.69
N LEU A 124 8.92 -6.50 0.71
CA LEU A 124 7.53 -6.04 0.86
C LEU A 124 6.49 -7.18 0.91
N HIS A 125 6.88 -8.41 0.56
CA HIS A 125 6.05 -9.59 0.86
C HIS A 125 5.78 -9.76 2.35
N GLN A 126 6.71 -9.32 3.21
CA GLN A 126 6.57 -9.38 4.67
C GLN A 126 5.57 -8.37 5.23
N TYR A 127 5.16 -7.40 4.41
CA TYR A 127 4.22 -6.34 4.77
C TYR A 127 2.86 -6.51 4.06
N GLY A 128 2.66 -7.62 3.34
CA GLY A 128 1.46 -7.85 2.53
C GLY A 128 1.28 -6.85 1.39
N MET A 129 2.39 -6.31 0.89
CA MET A 129 2.40 -5.22 -0.09
C MET A 129 2.97 -5.63 -1.45
N ALA A 130 3.28 -6.92 -1.62
CA ALA A 130 3.91 -7.45 -2.83
C ALA A 130 3.44 -8.87 -3.16
N ALA A 131 3.52 -9.21 -4.45
CA ALA A 131 3.36 -10.57 -4.94
C ALA A 131 4.19 -10.82 -6.20
N ASP A 132 4.59 -12.08 -6.36
CA ASP A 132 5.13 -12.57 -7.63
C ASP A 132 3.95 -13.13 -8.44
N ILE A 133 3.71 -12.62 -9.65
CA ILE A 133 2.48 -12.88 -10.41
C ILE A 133 2.71 -13.30 -11.86
N LYS A 134 1.67 -13.91 -12.43
CA LYS A 134 1.43 -14.10 -13.88
C LYS A 134 0.00 -13.67 -14.21
N ILE A 135 -0.24 -13.17 -15.41
CA ILE A 135 -1.58 -12.84 -15.89
C ILE A 135 -1.85 -13.64 -17.16
N ASP A 136 -2.98 -14.36 -17.20
CA ASP A 136 -3.35 -15.18 -18.36
C ASP A 136 -3.40 -14.32 -19.64
N GLY A 137 -2.61 -14.70 -20.64
CA GLY A 137 -2.53 -13.99 -21.93
C GLY A 137 -1.59 -12.79 -21.97
N VAL A 138 -0.87 -12.47 -20.89
CA VAL A 138 0.07 -11.33 -20.84
C VAL A 138 1.50 -11.83 -20.67
N ARG A 139 2.43 -11.35 -21.50
CA ARG A 139 3.85 -11.68 -21.33
C ARG A 139 4.39 -10.92 -20.11
N ALA A 140 5.26 -11.57 -19.34
CA ALA A 140 5.85 -10.95 -18.15
C ALA A 140 6.66 -9.68 -18.48
N GLU A 141 7.27 -9.61 -19.67
CA GLU A 141 7.98 -8.42 -20.14
C GLU A 141 7.03 -7.23 -20.36
N ASP A 142 5.89 -7.46 -21.01
CA ASP A 142 4.87 -6.42 -21.25
C ASP A 142 4.34 -5.86 -19.93
N LEU A 143 4.08 -6.75 -18.95
CA LEU A 143 3.65 -6.37 -17.60
C LEU A 143 4.72 -5.52 -16.88
N TRP A 144 5.98 -5.93 -16.94
CA TRP A 144 7.07 -5.19 -16.32
C TRP A 144 7.23 -3.80 -16.95
N HIS A 145 7.15 -3.69 -18.28
CA HIS A 145 7.19 -2.41 -18.99
C HIS A 145 6.02 -1.50 -18.62
N PHE A 146 4.79 -2.02 -18.58
CA PHE A 146 3.62 -1.25 -18.18
C PHE A 146 3.75 -0.68 -16.77
N ILE A 147 4.20 -1.48 -15.80
CA ILE A 147 4.39 -0.99 -14.42
C ILE A 147 5.50 0.07 -14.37
N ARG A 148 6.60 -0.14 -15.11
CA ARG A 148 7.70 0.83 -15.22
C ARG A 148 7.26 2.17 -15.79
N GLU A 149 6.41 2.15 -16.82
CA GLU A 149 5.88 3.36 -17.46
C GLU A 149 4.92 4.14 -16.54
N ASN A 150 4.13 3.44 -15.74
CA ASN A 150 3.27 4.06 -14.73
C ASN A 150 4.04 4.66 -13.55
N ASN A 151 5.33 4.30 -13.39
CA ASN A 151 6.21 4.77 -12.33
C ASN A 151 5.59 4.66 -10.92
N PHE A 152 4.92 3.54 -10.65
CA PHE A 152 4.27 3.25 -9.38
C PHE A 152 4.62 1.85 -8.88
N GLY A 153 4.98 1.76 -7.59
CA GLY A 153 5.36 0.49 -7.00
C GLY A 153 6.67 -0.06 -7.54
N GLY A 154 7.15 -1.13 -6.92
CA GLY A 154 8.26 -1.90 -7.44
C GLY A 154 7.83 -2.93 -8.48
N ALA A 155 8.64 -3.11 -9.53
CA ALA A 155 8.54 -4.27 -10.41
C ALA A 155 9.87 -4.97 -10.67
N GLY A 156 9.90 -6.27 -10.40
CA GLY A 156 11.03 -7.15 -10.66
C GLY A 156 10.71 -8.16 -11.77
N TYR A 157 11.48 -8.15 -12.85
CA TYR A 157 11.34 -9.16 -13.91
C TYR A 157 12.16 -10.40 -13.58
N TYR A 158 11.52 -11.58 -13.55
CA TYR A 158 12.18 -12.82 -13.13
C TYR A 158 11.94 -13.97 -14.10
N HIS A 159 13.05 -14.55 -14.57
CA HIS A 159 13.11 -15.81 -15.31
C HIS A 159 12.21 -15.84 -16.54
N GLY A 160 12.00 -14.69 -17.18
CA GLY A 160 11.17 -14.54 -18.37
C GLY A 160 9.67 -14.84 -18.18
N THR A 161 9.24 -15.23 -16.99
CA THR A 161 7.94 -15.89 -16.80
C THR A 161 7.09 -15.26 -15.72
N SER A 162 7.67 -14.52 -14.77
CA SER A 162 6.92 -13.89 -13.69
C SER A 162 7.41 -12.49 -13.41
N VAL A 163 6.52 -11.66 -12.86
CA VAL A 163 6.83 -10.30 -12.42
C VAL A 163 6.55 -10.20 -10.94
N HIS A 164 7.53 -9.77 -10.17
CA HIS A 164 7.30 -9.23 -8.84
C HIS A 164 6.63 -7.87 -8.98
N VAL A 165 5.53 -7.65 -8.26
CA VAL A 165 4.81 -6.39 -8.22
C VAL A 165 4.60 -6.02 -6.76
N ASP A 166 4.86 -4.76 -6.41
CA ASP A 166 4.59 -4.23 -5.08
C ASP A 166 3.95 -2.84 -5.10
N SER A 167 3.55 -2.37 -3.92
CA SER A 167 2.92 -1.06 -3.70
C SER A 167 3.79 -0.09 -2.87
N GLY A 168 5.11 -0.33 -2.84
CA GLY A 168 6.11 0.54 -2.22
C GLY A 168 6.59 1.66 -3.14
N PRO A 169 7.78 2.25 -2.86
CA PRO A 169 8.40 3.23 -3.75
C PRO A 169 8.70 2.67 -5.14
N ALA A 170 8.60 3.52 -6.16
CA ALA A 170 8.88 3.15 -7.53
C ALA A 170 10.31 2.63 -7.69
N ARG A 171 10.45 1.40 -8.20
CA ARG A 171 11.75 0.77 -8.44
C ARG A 171 11.60 -0.36 -9.45
N PHE A 172 12.52 -0.45 -10.41
CA PHE A 172 12.44 -1.46 -11.47
C PHE A 172 13.76 -2.20 -11.57
N TRP A 173 13.70 -3.53 -11.57
CA TRP A 173 14.89 -4.39 -11.60
C TRP A 173 14.61 -5.71 -12.33
N ASP A 174 15.67 -6.46 -12.55
CA ASP A 174 15.66 -7.86 -12.97
C ASP A 174 16.43 -8.72 -11.96
N GLU A 175 16.51 -10.03 -12.21
CA GLU A 175 17.27 -10.97 -11.39
C GLU A 175 18.74 -10.56 -11.11
N THR A 176 19.39 -9.86 -12.04
CA THR A 176 20.79 -9.44 -11.93
C THR A 176 20.97 -8.08 -11.23
N THR A 177 19.97 -7.21 -11.30
CA THR A 177 19.98 -5.85 -10.75
C THR A 177 19.16 -5.69 -9.46
N SER A 178 18.63 -6.81 -8.94
CA SER A 178 17.78 -6.83 -7.75
C SER A 178 18.46 -6.33 -6.46
N GLY A 179 19.79 -6.37 -6.37
CA GLY A 179 20.54 -6.03 -5.15
C GLY A 179 20.39 -7.04 -4.01
N VAL A 180 19.69 -8.16 -4.22
CA VAL A 180 19.57 -9.22 -3.21
C VAL A 180 20.94 -9.84 -2.95
N GLY A 181 21.29 -10.00 -1.68
CA GLY A 181 22.59 -10.53 -1.25
C GLY A 181 23.68 -9.46 -1.08
N THR A 182 23.40 -8.21 -1.44
CA THR A 182 24.24 -7.06 -1.08
C THR A 182 23.84 -6.47 0.28
N ASP A 183 24.58 -5.47 0.74
CA ASP A 183 24.33 -4.73 1.98
C ASP A 183 23.32 -3.57 1.81
N ILE A 184 22.70 -3.44 0.62
CA ILE A 184 21.82 -2.32 0.28
C ILE A 184 20.65 -2.15 1.26
N SER A 185 20.15 -3.25 1.82
CA SER A 185 19.03 -3.23 2.77
C SER A 185 19.43 -3.24 4.23
N ASP A 186 20.72 -3.46 4.51
CA ASP A 186 21.19 -3.68 5.88
C ASP A 186 21.01 -2.43 6.71
N ASP A 187 21.02 -2.59 8.04
CA ASP A 187 21.00 -1.46 8.98
C ASP A 187 19.86 -0.46 8.76
N ASN A 188 18.70 -0.94 8.28
CA ASN A 188 17.52 -0.14 7.98
C ASN A 188 17.76 1.00 6.95
N LYS A 189 18.80 0.91 6.11
CA LYS A 189 19.11 1.86 5.04
C LYS A 189 17.91 2.18 4.14
N LEU A 190 17.04 1.18 3.95
CA LEU A 190 15.90 1.24 3.04
C LEU A 190 14.57 1.44 3.76
N ILE A 191 14.55 1.86 5.02
CA ILE A 191 13.30 2.10 5.73
C ILE A 191 12.45 3.16 5.01
N GLU A 192 11.16 2.89 4.89
CA GLU A 192 10.21 3.70 4.13
C GLU A 192 8.91 3.90 4.90
N ILE A 193 8.20 4.99 4.61
CA ILE A 193 6.85 5.22 5.14
C ILE A 193 5.84 5.11 4.01
N VAL A 194 4.84 4.26 4.19
CA VAL A 194 3.79 4.04 3.19
C VAL A 194 2.42 4.23 3.82
N LEU A 195 1.58 5.02 3.14
CA LEU A 195 0.22 5.32 3.56
C LEU A 195 -0.76 4.32 2.94
N ASP A 196 -1.89 4.09 3.60
CA ASP A 196 -2.89 3.13 3.13
C ASP A 196 -3.71 3.59 1.93
N LYS A 197 -3.74 4.88 1.60
CA LYS A 197 -4.48 5.49 0.48
C LYS A 197 -3.69 6.66 -0.13
N ASP A 198 -4.12 7.12 -1.29
CA ASP A 198 -3.59 8.33 -1.94
C ASP A 198 -4.49 9.54 -1.74
N ILE A 199 -5.79 9.33 -1.46
CA ILE A 199 -6.78 10.39 -1.38
C ILE A 199 -7.58 10.23 -0.08
N TYR A 200 -7.50 11.24 0.76
CA TYR A 200 -8.17 11.30 2.07
C TYR A 200 -9.16 12.46 2.15
N LYS A 201 -10.14 12.33 3.03
CA LYS A 201 -11.05 13.41 3.41
C LYS A 201 -10.53 14.13 4.66
N PRO A 202 -10.92 15.40 4.88
CA PRO A 202 -10.79 16.04 6.19
C PRO A 202 -11.35 15.15 7.31
N GLY A 203 -10.68 15.12 8.47
CA GLY A 203 -11.07 14.28 9.60
C GLY A 203 -10.77 12.77 9.46
N GLU A 204 -10.35 12.30 8.29
CA GLU A 204 -10.11 10.86 8.06
C GLU A 204 -8.84 10.38 8.78
N THR A 205 -8.88 9.15 9.30
CA THR A 205 -7.70 8.47 9.85
C THR A 205 -6.83 7.93 8.72
N ILE A 206 -5.56 8.30 8.71
CA ILE A 206 -4.50 7.75 7.87
C ILE A 206 -3.86 6.57 8.61
N LYS A 207 -3.76 5.40 7.96
CA LYS A 207 -2.95 4.29 8.46
C LYS A 207 -1.56 4.39 7.85
N VAL A 208 -0.53 4.33 8.69
CA VAL A 208 0.88 4.42 8.28
C VAL A 208 1.56 3.08 8.49
N ARG A 209 2.41 2.70 7.54
CA ARG A 209 3.31 1.56 7.65
C ARG A 209 4.73 2.07 7.57
N LEU A 210 5.52 1.75 8.58
CA LEU A 210 6.97 1.76 8.43
C LEU A 210 7.37 0.41 7.83
N THR A 211 8.04 0.44 6.70
CA THR A 211 8.32 -0.75 5.90
C THR A 211 9.82 -0.92 5.69
N ARG A 212 10.21 -2.09 5.19
CA ARG A 212 11.59 -2.39 4.77
C ARG A 212 12.64 -2.34 5.90
N ALA A 213 12.21 -2.44 7.16
CA ALA A 213 13.12 -2.65 8.27
C ALA A 213 13.78 -4.04 8.21
N THR A 214 15.05 -4.08 8.57
CA THR A 214 15.91 -5.26 8.66
C THR A 214 16.53 -5.44 10.03
N LEU A 215 16.57 -4.39 10.85
CA LEU A 215 17.09 -4.38 12.20
C LEU A 215 16.01 -3.85 13.16
N PHE A 216 15.78 -4.58 14.24
CA PHE A 216 14.82 -4.25 15.29
C PHE A 216 15.54 -4.13 16.65
N PRO A 217 15.01 -3.32 17.59
CA PRO A 217 13.82 -2.49 17.43
C PRO A 217 14.08 -1.26 16.54
N VAL A 218 13.01 -0.72 15.96
CA VAL A 218 13.00 0.59 15.29
C VAL A 218 12.26 1.56 16.20
N SER A 219 12.85 2.72 16.50
CA SER A 219 12.19 3.71 17.34
C SER A 219 11.92 5.02 16.58
N ALA A 220 10.73 5.58 16.77
CA ALA A 220 10.27 6.77 16.06
C ALA A 220 9.60 7.78 17.00
N SER A 221 9.72 9.07 16.66
CA SER A 221 8.97 10.12 17.34
C SER A 221 7.47 9.92 17.08
N PRO A 222 6.59 10.09 18.09
CA PRO A 222 5.16 10.06 17.85
C PRO A 222 4.65 11.33 17.18
N ASN A 223 5.46 12.39 17.07
CA ASN A 223 5.05 13.68 16.54
C ASN A 223 5.36 13.76 15.03
N PHE A 224 4.40 13.35 14.21
CA PHE A 224 4.54 13.31 12.75
C PHE A 224 4.25 14.69 12.17
N SER A 225 5.01 15.11 11.17
CA SER A 225 4.74 16.37 10.47
C SER A 225 3.80 16.13 9.31
N LEU A 226 2.77 16.97 9.19
CA LEU A 226 1.92 17.08 8.02
C LEU A 226 2.33 18.33 7.25
N GLU A 227 2.79 18.13 6.02
CA GLU A 227 3.34 19.17 5.16
C GLU A 227 2.50 19.33 3.90
N GLU A 228 2.21 20.56 3.50
CA GLU A 228 1.47 20.90 2.27
C GLU A 228 2.43 21.38 1.21
N LEU A 229 2.25 20.91 -0.02
CA LEU A 229 2.97 21.42 -1.18
C LEU A 229 2.43 22.81 -1.54
N SER A 230 3.28 23.82 -1.39
CA SER A 230 2.93 25.19 -1.75
C SER A 230 2.99 25.42 -3.26
N ARG A 231 2.38 26.53 -3.72
CA ARG A 231 2.39 26.95 -5.14
C ARG A 231 3.78 27.16 -5.74
N SER A 232 4.82 27.28 -4.91
CA SER A 232 6.21 27.41 -5.35
C SER A 232 6.96 26.06 -5.32
N ASP A 233 6.24 24.94 -5.35
CA ASP A 233 6.75 23.56 -5.27
C ASP A 233 7.66 23.30 -4.05
N LYS A 234 7.36 23.97 -2.93
CA LYS A 234 8.04 23.78 -1.65
C LYS A 234 7.09 23.20 -0.61
N TRP A 235 7.54 22.17 0.10
CA TRP A 235 6.83 21.62 1.25
C TRP A 235 6.85 22.58 2.42
N LYS A 236 5.69 22.83 3.03
CA LYS A 236 5.54 23.69 4.20
C LYS A 236 4.83 22.93 5.31
N LEU A 237 5.41 22.94 6.51
CA LEU A 237 4.78 22.38 7.70
C LEU A 237 3.44 23.09 7.93
N LYS A 238 2.37 22.29 8.04
CA LYS A 238 1.03 22.78 8.38
C LYS A 238 0.65 22.43 9.80
N LYS A 239 0.99 21.22 10.23
CA LYS A 239 0.64 20.74 11.56
C LYS A 239 1.56 19.61 11.98
N THR A 240 1.82 19.51 13.27
CA THR A 240 2.35 18.31 13.90
C THR A 240 1.20 17.49 14.47
N ILE A 241 1.10 16.23 14.09
CA ILE A 241 0.04 15.31 14.51
C ILE A 241 0.70 14.21 15.34
N ARG A 242 0.19 14.00 16.56
CA ARG A 242 0.65 12.88 17.38
C ARG A 242 0.03 11.59 16.86
N ALA A 243 0.86 10.69 16.33
CA ALA A 243 0.46 9.39 15.85
C ALA A 243 0.10 8.45 17.02
N LYS A 244 -0.85 7.57 16.76
CA LYS A 244 -1.27 6.47 17.63
C LYS A 244 -0.53 5.21 17.17
N PHE A 245 0.16 4.56 18.11
CA PHE A 245 0.84 3.29 17.89
C PHE A 245 0.03 2.18 18.55
N SER A 246 0.09 0.97 17.98
CA SER A 246 -0.50 -0.22 18.60
C SER A 246 0.15 -0.53 19.96
N SER A 247 1.44 -0.23 20.12
CA SER A 247 2.12 -0.22 21.40
C SER A 247 1.75 1.05 22.17
N ASN A 248 0.87 0.91 23.16
CA ASN A 248 0.34 2.02 23.93
C ASN A 248 1.41 2.58 24.88
N SER A 249 2.18 3.57 24.40
CA SER A 249 3.16 4.29 25.23
C SER A 249 3.02 5.79 25.01
N GLY A 250 2.88 6.55 26.10
CA GLY A 250 2.98 8.02 26.08
C GLY A 250 4.41 8.53 25.85
N ALA A 251 5.31 7.67 25.33
CA ALA A 251 6.72 7.96 25.19
C ALA A 251 6.98 8.97 24.07
N GLU A 252 8.02 9.79 24.24
CA GLU A 252 8.48 10.72 23.21
C GLU A 252 9.34 10.04 22.12
N CYS A 253 9.74 8.79 22.36
CA CYS A 253 10.36 7.91 21.37
C CYS A 253 9.76 6.51 21.51
N VAL A 254 8.92 6.11 20.55
CA VAL A 254 8.16 4.85 20.59
C VAL A 254 8.96 3.76 19.92
N SER A 255 9.26 2.68 20.65
CA SER A 255 10.04 1.54 20.16
C SER A 255 9.14 0.43 19.62
N MET A 256 9.40 -0.01 18.38
CA MET A 256 8.68 -1.06 17.68
C MET A 256 9.58 -2.28 17.50
N LYS A 257 9.13 -3.44 17.98
CA LYS A 257 9.96 -4.66 18.08
C LYS A 257 9.83 -5.60 16.89
N ASN A 258 8.80 -5.41 16.06
CA ASN A 258 8.45 -6.30 14.97
C ASN A 258 7.62 -5.55 13.90
N ILE A 259 7.35 -6.22 12.79
CA ILE A 259 6.57 -5.66 11.66
C ILE A 259 5.13 -5.33 12.07
N ASP A 260 4.51 -6.12 12.94
CA ASP A 260 3.12 -5.91 13.36
C ASP A 260 2.96 -4.56 14.07
N GLU A 261 3.91 -4.21 14.94
CA GLU A 261 3.98 -2.90 15.59
C GLU A 261 4.29 -1.77 14.58
N MET A 262 5.15 -2.01 13.59
CA MET A 262 5.47 -1.03 12.54
C MET A 262 4.34 -0.76 11.54
N THR A 263 3.33 -1.64 11.48
CA THR A 263 2.15 -1.51 10.60
C THR A 263 0.89 -1.08 11.36
N GLY A 264 0.95 -1.01 12.69
CA GLY A 264 -0.12 -0.59 13.58
C GLY A 264 -0.11 0.90 13.93
N ILE A 265 0.31 1.77 13.00
CA ILE A 265 0.43 3.22 13.23
C ILE A 265 -0.73 3.93 12.54
N SER A 266 -1.32 4.92 13.22
CA SER A 266 -2.39 5.74 12.64
C SER A 266 -2.31 7.20 13.10
N LEU A 267 -2.88 8.10 12.32
CA LEU A 267 -2.98 9.51 12.62
C LEU A 267 -4.30 10.07 12.09
N ASP A 268 -4.93 10.94 12.87
CA ASP A 268 -6.21 11.55 12.49
C ASP A 268 -5.94 12.89 11.81
N LEU A 269 -6.42 13.05 10.59
CA LEU A 269 -6.35 14.34 9.90
C LEU A 269 -7.21 15.37 10.63
N PRO A 270 -6.82 16.66 10.60
CA PRO A 270 -7.68 17.72 11.11
C PRO A 270 -9.01 17.78 10.37
N GLU A 271 -10.11 18.03 11.09
CA GLU A 271 -11.43 18.30 10.49
C GLU A 271 -11.41 19.54 9.58
N LYS A 272 -10.63 20.55 9.97
CA LYS A 272 -10.45 21.80 9.21
C LYS A 272 -9.07 21.79 8.57
N ILE A 273 -8.99 21.27 7.35
CA ILE A 273 -7.80 21.25 6.52
C ILE A 273 -8.16 21.59 5.08
N SER A 274 -7.30 22.35 4.40
CA SER A 274 -7.51 22.73 3.00
C SER A 274 -7.31 21.52 2.08
N SER A 275 -8.11 21.44 1.01
CA SER A 275 -7.80 20.53 -0.09
C SER A 275 -6.44 20.88 -0.70
N GLY A 276 -5.66 19.88 -1.07
CA GLY A 276 -4.29 20.09 -1.54
C GLY A 276 -3.47 18.81 -1.57
N ARG A 277 -2.20 18.97 -1.92
CA ARG A 277 -1.22 17.86 -1.95
C ARG A 277 -0.36 17.92 -0.70
N TYR A 278 -0.28 16.80 0.00
CA TYR A 278 0.35 16.67 1.31
C TYR A 278 1.37 15.55 1.32
N ARG A 279 2.29 15.59 2.29
CA ARG A 279 3.09 14.44 2.70
C ARG A 279 3.21 14.41 4.20
N ILE A 280 3.57 13.23 4.71
CA ILE A 280 3.86 13.03 6.12
C ILE A 280 5.36 12.79 6.25
N SER A 281 5.97 13.32 7.32
CA SER A 281 7.33 12.97 7.70
C SER A 281 7.41 12.52 9.15
N VAL A 282 8.31 11.57 9.40
CA VAL A 282 8.59 11.00 10.71
C VAL A 282 10.09 11.05 10.97
N GLY A 283 10.45 11.48 12.18
CA GLY A 283 11.82 11.38 12.69
C GLY A 283 12.02 10.09 13.46
N PHE A 284 13.14 9.41 13.21
CA PHE A 284 13.59 8.28 14.00
C PHE A 284 14.45 8.76 15.18
N CYS A 285 14.46 7.99 16.27
CA CYS A 285 15.06 8.39 17.54
C CYS A 285 15.67 7.19 18.27
N GLY A 286 16.41 7.47 19.35
CA GLY A 286 17.12 6.45 20.13
C GLY A 286 18.42 6.01 19.45
N GLU A 287 18.88 4.80 19.77
CA GLU A 287 20.04 4.20 19.12
C GLU A 287 19.67 3.77 17.70
N MET A 288 20.36 4.33 16.71
CA MET A 288 20.14 4.06 15.30
C MET A 288 21.46 3.70 14.63
N PRO A 289 21.46 2.76 13.66
CA PRO A 289 22.62 2.57 12.81
C PRO A 289 22.97 3.85 12.05
N GLU A 290 24.26 4.11 11.84
CA GLU A 290 24.75 5.32 11.17
C GLU A 290 24.15 5.50 9.75
N SER A 291 23.91 4.39 9.06
CA SER A 291 23.38 4.40 7.68
C SER A 291 21.84 4.45 7.61
N MET A 292 21.15 4.40 8.74
CA MET A 292 19.71 4.56 8.81
C MET A 292 19.35 6.05 8.64
N PRO A 293 18.37 6.41 7.79
CA PRO A 293 17.96 7.80 7.64
C PRO A 293 17.33 8.31 8.95
N ALA A 294 17.71 9.53 9.36
CA ALA A 294 17.17 10.15 10.57
C ALA A 294 15.70 10.60 10.43
N ILE A 295 15.28 10.92 9.21
CA ILE A 295 13.91 11.34 8.88
C ILE A 295 13.49 10.61 7.60
N LYS A 296 12.20 10.29 7.48
CA LYS A 296 11.63 9.78 6.25
C LYS A 296 10.28 10.38 5.94
N GLU A 297 10.03 10.63 4.66
CA GLU A 297 8.78 11.20 4.15
C GLU A 297 7.98 10.19 3.33
N SER A 298 6.65 10.32 3.35
CA SER A 298 5.77 9.56 2.47
C SER A 298 5.86 10.06 1.03
N ALA A 299 5.42 9.22 0.11
CA ALA A 299 4.88 9.70 -1.14
C ALA A 299 3.79 10.76 -0.88
N ALA A 300 3.65 11.69 -1.81
CA ALA A 300 2.64 12.72 -1.72
C ALA A 300 1.23 12.13 -1.91
N PHE A 301 0.29 12.53 -1.07
CA PHE A 301 -1.12 12.20 -1.12
C PHE A 301 -1.96 13.46 -1.28
N GLU A 302 -3.26 13.30 -1.48
CA GLU A 302 -4.20 14.39 -1.64
C GLU A 302 -5.26 14.39 -0.55
N ILE A 303 -5.64 15.60 -0.13
CA ILE A 303 -6.84 15.83 0.66
C ILE A 303 -7.86 16.50 -0.25
N ARG A 304 -9.07 15.93 -0.33
CA ARG A 304 -10.16 16.42 -1.18
C ARG A 304 -11.45 16.58 -0.38
#